data_AF-A0A6I8TF41-F1
#
_entry.id   AF-A0A6I8TF41-F1
#
_cell.length_a   1.000
_cell.length_b   1.000
_cell.length_c   1.000
_cell.angle_alpha   90.00
_cell.angle_beta   90.00
_cell.angle_gamma   90.00
#
_symmetry.space_group_name_H-M   'P 1'
#
loop_
_entity.id
_entity.type
_entity.pdbx_description
1 polymer ?
#
loop_
_entity_poly.entity_id
_entity_poly.type
_entity_poly.pdbx_seq_one_letter_code
_entity_poly.pdbx_strand_id
1 'polypeptide(L)'
;MGCNTSQEIPNYNQNAADGNVQKDEIAELLEGNIEEVEAAATKIQAAFRGHQVRAKTKMKQGDVTGSESQKNATVEETQREPTKEELEADFDPNDEELTHAATRIQACFRGHMSRKEVVGGKKDDEDDKKDVNIDELTRKVAEELDIDMDDPELHKAASKIQASFRGHKVRRDVPASTSDSK
;
A
#
# COMPACT_ATOMS: atom_id res chain seq x y z
N MET A 1 18.43 -40.32 -0.57
CA MET A 1 17.10 -40.94 -0.41
C MET A 1 16.10 -40.00 -1.04
N GLY A 2 15.66 -40.32 -2.26
CA GLY A 2 14.72 -39.49 -3.01
C GLY A 2 13.30 -39.76 -2.53
N CYS A 3 12.60 -38.70 -2.12
CA CYS A 3 11.18 -38.75 -1.83
C CYS A 3 10.41 -38.33 -3.07
N ASN A 4 10.16 -39.29 -3.96
CA ASN A 4 9.08 -39.21 -4.94
C ASN A 4 7.76 -39.24 -4.17
N THR A 5 7.07 -38.10 -4.12
CA THR A 5 5.65 -38.05 -3.74
C THR A 5 4.88 -37.48 -4.93
N SER A 6 4.68 -38.33 -5.94
CA SER A 6 3.55 -38.19 -6.85
C SER A 6 2.27 -38.38 -6.03
N GLN A 7 1.73 -37.28 -5.54
CA GLN A 7 0.31 -37.22 -5.20
C GLN A 7 -0.38 -36.61 -6.42
N GLU A 8 -1.07 -37.46 -7.17
CA GLU A 8 -1.92 -37.02 -8.26
C GLU A 8 -2.91 -35.99 -7.73
N ILE A 9 -2.84 -34.78 -8.28
CA ILE A 9 -3.80 -33.71 -7.99
C ILE A 9 -5.09 -34.13 -8.71
N PRO A 10 -6.21 -34.36 -8.00
CA PRO A 10 -7.47 -34.69 -8.65
C PRO A 10 -7.82 -33.60 -9.65
N ASN A 11 -7.97 -33.96 -10.92
CA ASN A 11 -8.30 -33.03 -11.99
C ASN A 11 -9.75 -32.56 -11.78
N TYR A 12 -9.92 -31.41 -11.12
CA TYR A 12 -11.22 -30.82 -10.89
C TYR A 12 -11.73 -30.21 -12.19
N ASN A 13 -12.67 -30.90 -12.83
CA ASN A 13 -13.32 -30.47 -14.05
C ASN A 13 -14.02 -29.11 -13.84
N GLN A 14 -13.55 -28.08 -14.53
CA GLN A 14 -13.99 -26.68 -14.39
C GLN A 14 -15.39 -26.41 -14.99
N ASN A 15 -16.10 -27.44 -15.46
CA ASN A 15 -17.41 -27.30 -16.12
C ASN A 15 -18.59 -27.91 -15.34
N ALA A 16 -18.46 -28.19 -14.04
CA ALA A 16 -19.59 -28.58 -13.21
C ALA A 16 -20.34 -27.34 -12.67
N ALA A 17 -21.04 -26.64 -13.56
CA ALA A 17 -21.88 -25.49 -13.21
C ALA A 17 -23.29 -25.87 -12.69
N ASP A 18 -23.62 -27.17 -12.62
CA ASP A 18 -24.94 -27.64 -12.21
C ASP A 18 -24.82 -28.62 -11.04
N GLY A 19 -24.46 -28.09 -9.87
CA GLY A 19 -24.56 -28.78 -8.60
C GLY A 19 -25.42 -27.94 -7.67
N ASN A 20 -26.72 -28.16 -7.67
CA ASN A 20 -27.61 -27.71 -6.61
C ASN A 20 -27.25 -28.50 -5.34
N VAL A 21 -26.10 -28.17 -4.74
CA VAL A 21 -25.71 -28.69 -3.43
C VAL A 21 -26.68 -28.05 -2.47
N GLN A 22 -27.56 -28.88 -1.89
CA GLN A 22 -28.62 -28.42 -1.01
C GLN A 22 -27.96 -27.59 0.10
N LYS A 23 -28.41 -26.33 0.25
CA LYS A 23 -27.87 -25.40 1.25
C LYS A 23 -27.81 -26.02 2.66
N ASP A 24 -28.71 -26.98 2.90
CA ASP A 24 -28.86 -27.71 4.15
C ASP A 24 -27.71 -28.70 4.43
N GLU A 25 -27.10 -29.33 3.41
CA GLU A 25 -25.94 -30.23 3.59
C GLU A 25 -24.64 -29.46 3.90
N ILE A 26 -24.48 -28.26 3.34
CA ILE A 26 -23.32 -27.40 3.63
C ILE A 26 -23.41 -26.83 5.05
N ALA A 27 -24.63 -26.59 5.54
CA ALA A 27 -24.91 -26.14 6.90
C ALA A 27 -24.67 -27.23 7.95
N GLU A 28 -24.87 -28.51 7.61
CA GLU A 28 -24.59 -29.64 8.51
C GLU A 28 -23.09 -29.94 8.62
N LEU A 29 -22.32 -29.63 7.57
CA LEU A 29 -20.87 -29.91 7.49
C LEU A 29 -20.00 -28.77 8.04
N LEU A 30 -20.50 -27.53 8.04
CA LEU A 30 -19.88 -26.40 8.72
C LEU A 30 -20.74 -26.03 9.93
N GLU A 31 -20.28 -26.36 11.14
CA GLU A 31 -20.86 -25.92 12.43
C GLU A 31 -20.76 -24.39 12.63
N GLY A 32 -21.25 -23.60 11.67
CA GLY A 32 -21.10 -22.15 11.62
C GLY A 32 -22.31 -21.49 10.96
N ASN A 33 -22.53 -20.23 11.32
CA ASN A 33 -23.62 -19.43 10.78
C ASN A 33 -23.50 -19.34 9.24
N ILE A 34 -24.51 -19.82 8.51
CA ILE A 34 -24.53 -19.87 7.03
C ILE A 34 -24.24 -18.50 6.42
N GLU A 35 -24.77 -17.43 7.03
CA GLU A 35 -24.56 -16.05 6.56
C GLU A 35 -23.08 -15.64 6.63
N GLU A 36 -22.35 -16.08 7.66
CA GLU A 36 -20.92 -15.81 7.82
C GLU A 36 -20.08 -16.63 6.84
N VAL A 37 -20.48 -17.87 6.57
CA VAL A 37 -19.84 -18.74 5.56
C VAL A 37 -20.02 -18.17 4.15
N GLU A 38 -21.22 -17.72 3.80
CA GLU A 38 -21.50 -17.07 2.51
C GLU A 38 -20.72 -15.76 2.36
N ALA A 39 -20.62 -14.94 3.42
CA ALA A 39 -19.83 -13.71 3.45
C ALA A 39 -18.31 -13.99 3.32
N ALA A 40 -17.81 -15.02 3.99
CA ALA A 40 -16.41 -15.43 3.88
C ALA A 40 -16.09 -15.96 2.47
N ALA A 41 -16.98 -16.76 1.90
CA ALA A 41 -16.84 -17.30 0.55
C ALA A 41 -16.80 -16.17 -0.50
N THR A 42 -17.71 -15.21 -0.42
CA THR A 42 -17.69 -14.03 -1.32
C THR A 42 -16.42 -13.21 -1.17
N LYS A 43 -15.89 -13.04 0.05
CA LYS A 43 -14.62 -12.36 0.30
C LYS A 43 -13.43 -13.09 -0.34
N ILE A 44 -13.37 -14.42 -0.20
CA ILE A 44 -12.33 -15.26 -0.82
C ILE A 44 -12.43 -15.20 -2.35
N GLN A 45 -13.63 -15.29 -2.92
CA GLN A 45 -13.85 -15.17 -4.36
C GLN A 45 -13.44 -13.80 -4.90
N ALA A 46 -13.81 -12.72 -4.22
CA ALA A 46 -13.43 -11.36 -4.60
C ALA A 46 -11.90 -11.17 -4.53
N ALA A 47 -11.26 -11.65 -3.45
CA ALA A 47 -9.82 -11.60 -3.30
C ALA A 47 -9.09 -12.40 -4.39
N PHE A 48 -9.58 -13.59 -4.72
CA PHE A 48 -9.00 -14.46 -5.74
C PHE A 48 -9.18 -13.91 -7.17
N ARG A 49 -10.36 -13.40 -7.52
CA ARG A 49 -10.59 -12.68 -8.79
C ARG A 49 -9.62 -11.50 -8.93
N GLY A 50 -9.45 -10.71 -7.87
CA GLY A 50 -8.48 -9.62 -7.84
C GLY A 50 -7.03 -10.11 -7.95
N HIS A 51 -6.69 -11.22 -7.30
CA HIS A 51 -5.36 -11.83 -7.39
C HIS A 51 -5.04 -12.29 -8.81
N GLN A 52 -5.99 -12.91 -9.51
CA GLN A 52 -5.81 -13.33 -10.90
C GLN A 52 -5.53 -12.14 -11.83
N VAL A 53 -6.28 -11.04 -11.70
CA VAL A 53 -6.04 -9.82 -12.48
C VAL A 53 -4.65 -9.28 -12.17
N ARG A 54 -4.30 -9.15 -10.89
CA ARG A 54 -2.99 -8.63 -10.47
C ARG A 54 -1.82 -9.53 -10.89
N ALA A 55 -1.98 -10.85 -10.88
CA ALA A 55 -0.97 -11.79 -11.36
C ALA A 55 -0.76 -11.68 -12.87
N LYS A 56 -1.85 -11.58 -13.64
CA LYS A 56 -1.80 -11.36 -15.10
C LYS A 56 -1.17 -10.00 -15.44
N THR A 57 -1.48 -8.93 -14.71
CA THR A 57 -0.87 -7.61 -14.93
C THR A 57 0.57 -7.54 -14.45
N LYS A 58 0.95 -8.25 -13.37
CA LYS A 58 2.34 -8.28 -12.87
C LYS A 58 3.27 -8.97 -13.86
N MET A 59 2.80 -10.01 -14.57
CA MET A 59 3.55 -10.61 -15.69
C MET A 59 3.62 -9.69 -16.91
N LYS A 60 2.68 -8.77 -17.08
CA LYS A 60 2.63 -7.82 -18.21
C LYS A 60 3.36 -6.49 -17.94
N GLN A 61 3.53 -6.11 -16.67
CA GLN A 61 4.21 -4.88 -16.24
C GLN A 61 5.72 -5.06 -16.03
N GLY A 62 6.23 -6.29 -16.02
CA GLY A 62 7.67 -6.56 -16.09
C GLY A 62 8.32 -6.16 -17.42
N ASP A 63 7.52 -5.79 -18.43
CA ASP A 63 7.94 -5.41 -19.79
C ASP A 63 7.48 -3.99 -20.18
N VAL A 64 6.89 -3.22 -19.25
CA VAL A 64 6.44 -1.83 -19.49
C VAL A 64 7.39 -0.81 -18.85
N THR A 65 8.59 -1.26 -18.47
CA THR A 65 9.76 -0.40 -18.28
C THR A 65 10.80 -0.77 -19.33
N GLY A 66 10.56 -0.36 -20.58
CA GLY A 66 11.54 -0.40 -21.66
C GLY A 66 11.36 -1.53 -22.68
N SER A 67 10.39 -1.38 -23.58
CA SER A 67 10.45 -1.97 -24.94
C SER A 67 9.34 -1.32 -25.77
N GLU A 68 9.61 -0.14 -26.31
CA GLU A 68 9.75 0.06 -27.76
C GLU A 68 8.85 -0.84 -28.61
N SER A 69 7.85 -0.20 -29.21
CA SER A 69 7.07 -0.76 -30.30
C SER A 69 8.01 -1.12 -31.45
N GLN A 70 8.32 -2.40 -31.61
CA GLN A 70 8.75 -2.92 -32.91
C GLN A 70 7.55 -2.92 -33.86
N LYS A 71 7.39 -1.80 -34.57
CA LYS A 71 6.90 -1.81 -35.95
C LYS A 71 8.05 -1.33 -36.83
N ASN A 72 8.43 -2.24 -37.71
CA ASN A 72 9.50 -2.19 -38.67
C ASN A 72 9.25 -1.09 -39.74
N ALA A 73 10.18 -0.15 -39.91
CA ALA A 73 10.66 0.39 -41.21
C ALA A 73 11.41 1.73 -41.03
N THR A 74 12.73 1.67 -41.20
CA THR A 74 13.58 2.70 -41.81
C THR A 74 13.33 4.16 -41.45
N VAL A 75 14.01 4.69 -40.42
CA VAL A 75 14.60 6.05 -40.44
C VAL A 75 15.81 6.07 -39.51
N GLU A 76 16.99 5.94 -40.09
CA GLU A 76 18.25 6.44 -39.51
C GLU A 76 18.18 7.98 -39.60
N GLU A 77 17.72 8.66 -38.55
CA GLU A 77 17.91 10.11 -38.44
C GLU A 77 17.92 10.56 -36.97
N THR A 78 19.11 11.00 -36.55
CA THR A 78 19.36 12.10 -35.59
C THR A 78 18.89 11.98 -34.13
N GLN A 79 19.85 11.64 -33.26
CA GLN A 79 19.90 11.96 -31.83
C GLN A 79 20.09 13.47 -31.58
N ARG A 80 19.34 14.35 -32.27
CA ARG A 80 19.33 15.80 -31.98
C ARG A 80 18.20 16.08 -31.01
N GLU A 81 18.47 16.83 -29.94
CA GLU A 81 17.39 17.36 -29.11
C GLU A 81 16.46 18.19 -30.03
N PRO A 82 15.15 17.91 -30.05
CA PRO A 82 14.22 18.66 -30.87
C PRO A 82 14.28 20.13 -30.45
N THR A 83 14.36 21.02 -31.42
CA THR A 83 14.40 22.45 -31.09
C THR A 83 13.06 22.87 -30.51
N LYS A 84 13.06 23.94 -29.69
CA LYS A 84 11.83 24.47 -29.10
C LYS A 84 10.76 24.78 -30.17
N GLU A 85 11.19 25.25 -31.34
CA GLU A 85 10.32 25.59 -32.47
C GLU A 85 9.67 24.35 -33.11
N GLU A 86 10.40 23.24 -33.20
CA GLU A 86 9.86 21.96 -33.68
C GLU A 86 8.84 21.39 -32.70
N LEU A 87 9.12 21.48 -31.38
CA LEU A 87 8.16 21.09 -30.35
C LEU A 87 6.89 21.94 -30.42
N GLU A 88 7.01 23.27 -30.48
CA GLU A 88 5.86 24.19 -30.56
C GLU A 88 5.01 23.99 -31.81
N ALA A 89 5.61 23.54 -32.93
CA ALA A 89 4.87 23.22 -34.15
C ALA A 89 3.96 21.98 -33.99
N ASP A 90 4.29 21.07 -33.07
CA ASP A 90 3.50 19.86 -32.78
C ASP A 90 2.38 20.11 -31.76
N PHE A 91 2.33 21.27 -31.09
CA PHE A 91 1.24 21.63 -30.19
C PHE A 91 0.09 22.30 -30.96
N ASP A 92 -0.97 21.56 -31.28
CA ASP A 92 -2.23 22.15 -31.73
C ASP A 92 -3.00 22.72 -30.53
N PRO A 93 -3.26 24.04 -30.46
CA PRO A 93 -4.02 24.65 -29.39
C PRO A 93 -5.47 24.15 -29.28
N ASN A 94 -6.00 23.53 -30.33
CA ASN A 94 -7.36 22.99 -30.37
C ASN A 94 -7.42 21.48 -30.06
N ASP A 95 -6.28 20.84 -29.77
CA ASP A 95 -6.25 19.44 -29.36
C ASP A 95 -6.79 19.31 -27.92
N GLU A 96 -8.02 18.83 -27.82
CA GLU A 96 -8.69 18.55 -26.55
C GLU A 96 -7.92 17.51 -25.71
N GLU A 97 -7.31 16.50 -26.33
CA GLU A 97 -6.56 15.48 -25.59
C GLU A 97 -5.29 16.07 -24.96
N LEU A 98 -4.58 16.91 -25.72
CA LEU A 98 -3.37 17.60 -25.26
C LEU A 98 -3.67 18.56 -24.10
N THR A 99 -4.74 19.35 -24.21
CA THR A 99 -5.16 20.26 -23.14
C THR A 99 -5.61 19.51 -21.89
N HIS A 100 -6.33 18.40 -22.03
CA HIS A 100 -6.70 17.53 -20.91
C HIS A 100 -5.47 16.89 -20.25
N ALA A 101 -4.50 16.42 -21.03
CA ALA A 101 -3.24 15.87 -20.52
C ALA A 101 -2.43 16.91 -19.75
N ALA A 102 -2.24 18.11 -20.32
CA ALA A 102 -1.56 19.22 -19.67
C ALA A 102 -2.23 19.59 -18.34
N THR A 103 -3.56 19.70 -18.33
CA THR A 103 -4.34 19.98 -17.12
C THR A 103 -4.12 18.92 -16.04
N ARG A 104 -4.09 17.63 -16.42
CA ARG A 104 -3.80 16.53 -15.48
C ARG A 104 -2.39 16.60 -14.89
N ILE A 105 -1.39 16.87 -15.73
CA ILE A 105 0.01 17.02 -15.28
C ILE A 105 0.12 18.18 -14.29
N GLN A 106 -0.46 19.33 -14.61
CA GLN A 106 -0.46 20.51 -13.75
C GLN A 106 -1.16 20.25 -12.41
N ALA A 107 -2.34 19.62 -12.43
CA ALA A 107 -3.08 19.27 -11.22
C ALA A 107 -2.29 18.27 -10.36
N CYS A 108 -1.65 17.28 -10.98
CA CYS A 108 -0.81 16.31 -10.29
C CYS A 108 0.39 16.98 -9.62
N PHE A 109 1.09 17.86 -10.34
CA PHE A 109 2.24 18.59 -9.83
C PHE A 109 1.86 19.52 -8.67
N ARG A 110 0.77 20.30 -8.81
CA ARG A 110 0.26 21.13 -7.72
C ARG A 110 -0.04 20.29 -6.48
N GLY A 111 -0.72 19.16 -6.65
CA GLY A 111 -0.97 18.22 -5.55
C GLY A 111 0.31 17.61 -4.98
N HIS A 112 1.30 17.30 -5.82
CA HIS A 112 2.60 16.80 -5.39
C HIS A 112 3.34 17.82 -4.53
N MET A 113 3.36 19.09 -4.93
CA MET A 113 3.97 20.18 -4.16
C MET A 113 3.28 20.36 -2.81
N SER A 114 1.94 20.45 -2.76
CA SER A 114 1.21 20.55 -1.49
C SER A 114 1.46 19.36 -0.56
N ARG A 115 1.52 18.13 -1.09
CA ARG A 115 1.86 16.95 -0.28
C ARG A 115 3.32 16.94 0.13
N LYS A 116 4.23 17.40 -0.72
CA LYS A 116 5.66 17.50 -0.42
C LYS A 116 5.93 18.53 0.67
N GLU A 117 5.17 19.62 0.76
CA GLU A 117 5.29 20.57 1.88
C GLU A 117 4.83 19.96 3.21
N VAL A 118 3.69 19.26 3.21
CA VAL A 118 3.16 18.59 4.42
C VAL A 118 4.01 17.39 4.88
N VAL A 119 4.63 16.68 3.93
CA VAL A 119 5.47 15.50 4.21
C VAL A 119 6.96 15.86 4.35
N GLY A 120 7.40 16.92 3.70
CA GLY A 120 8.78 17.42 3.67
C GLY A 120 9.16 18.28 4.87
N GLY A 121 8.19 18.94 5.53
CA GLY A 121 8.39 19.58 6.84
C GLY A 121 8.66 18.61 8.01
N LYS A 122 8.99 17.34 7.72
CA LYS A 122 9.40 16.31 8.69
C LYS A 122 10.73 15.64 8.34
N LYS A 123 11.42 16.05 7.26
CA LYS A 123 12.62 15.33 6.78
C LYS A 123 13.90 16.15 6.74
N ASP A 124 13.84 17.44 7.08
CA ASP A 124 15.04 18.28 7.23
C ASP A 124 15.20 18.83 8.67
N ASP A 125 14.65 18.12 9.67
CA ASP A 125 15.23 18.17 11.02
C ASP A 125 16.27 17.05 11.11
N GLU A 126 17.44 17.32 10.53
CA GLU A 126 18.68 16.82 11.09
C GLU A 126 18.79 17.31 12.54
N ASP A 127 18.24 16.55 13.48
CA ASP A 127 18.65 16.61 14.88
C ASP A 127 18.99 15.18 15.30
N ASP A 128 20.28 14.86 15.18
CA ASP A 128 21.00 13.87 15.99
C ASP A 128 20.16 12.70 16.50
N LYS A 129 20.04 11.62 15.72
CA LYS A 129 19.86 10.29 16.31
C LYS A 129 21.15 9.91 17.05
N LYS A 130 21.39 10.55 18.19
CA LYS A 130 22.20 9.93 19.23
C LYS A 130 21.44 8.69 19.62
N ASP A 131 22.04 7.51 19.44
CA ASP A 131 21.55 6.29 20.05
C ASP A 131 21.66 6.48 21.57
N VAL A 132 20.66 7.13 22.16
CA VAL A 132 20.59 7.34 23.60
C VAL A 132 20.33 5.96 24.19
N ASN A 133 21.27 5.44 24.96
CA ASN A 133 21.04 4.22 25.73
C ASN A 133 19.99 4.53 26.81
N ILE A 134 18.73 4.21 26.50
CA ILE A 134 17.57 4.52 27.34
C ILE A 134 17.72 3.88 28.72
N ASP A 135 18.31 2.69 28.81
CA ASP A 135 18.51 1.98 30.07
C ASP A 135 19.54 2.69 30.96
N GLU A 136 20.63 3.18 30.37
CA GLU A 136 21.65 3.95 31.11
C GLU A 136 21.10 5.31 31.55
N LEU A 137 20.32 5.98 30.70
CA LEU A 137 19.68 7.25 31.05
C LEU A 137 18.66 7.05 32.18
N THR A 138 17.84 6.01 32.10
CA THR A 138 16.83 5.69 33.13
C THR A 138 17.49 5.42 34.46
N ARG A 139 18.59 4.66 34.47
CA ARG A 139 19.35 4.39 35.68
C ARG A 139 19.98 5.65 36.28
N LYS A 140 20.63 6.49 35.46
CA LYS A 140 21.22 7.76 35.94
C LYS A 140 20.17 8.69 36.52
N VAL A 141 19.01 8.81 35.86
CA VAL A 141 17.90 9.64 36.34
C VAL A 141 17.31 9.10 37.64
N ALA A 142 17.16 7.79 37.77
CA ALA A 142 16.67 7.17 39.00
C ALA A 142 17.65 7.39 40.16
N GLU A 143 18.96 7.27 39.93
CA GLU A 143 20.00 7.54 40.93
C GLU A 143 20.08 9.03 41.30
N GLU A 144 19.91 9.96 40.34
CA GLU A 144 19.96 11.41 40.59
C GLU A 144 18.73 11.93 41.35
N LEU A 145 17.55 11.36 41.08
CA LEU A 145 16.29 11.79 41.67
C LEU A 145 15.83 10.92 42.85
N ASP A 146 16.64 9.96 43.29
CA ASP A 146 16.35 8.99 44.36
C ASP A 146 14.99 8.31 44.16
N ILE A 147 14.73 7.86 42.92
CA ILE A 147 13.46 7.23 42.53
C ILE A 147 13.53 5.73 42.81
N ASP A 148 12.58 5.24 43.60
CA ASP A 148 12.37 3.80 43.78
C ASP A 148 11.73 3.19 42.54
N MET A 149 12.47 2.32 41.86
CA MET A 149 12.02 1.65 40.64
C MET A 149 10.94 0.59 40.91
N ASP A 150 10.79 0.12 42.15
CA ASP A 150 9.77 -0.86 42.54
C ASP A 150 8.47 -0.19 43.04
N ASP A 151 8.41 1.14 43.09
CA ASP A 151 7.23 1.87 43.55
C ASP A 151 6.00 1.62 42.65
N PRO A 152 4.89 1.11 43.19
CA PRO A 152 3.65 0.92 42.43
C PRO A 152 3.07 2.22 41.85
N GLU A 153 3.28 3.37 42.49
CA GLU A 153 2.78 4.66 41.96
C GLU A 153 3.58 5.11 40.74
N LEU A 154 4.91 4.97 40.77
CA LEU A 154 5.77 5.20 39.60
C LEU A 154 5.35 4.34 38.40
N HIS A 155 5.13 3.04 38.60
CA HIS A 155 4.68 2.12 37.54
C HIS A 155 3.34 2.55 36.93
N LYS A 156 2.41 3.01 37.77
CA LYS A 156 1.10 3.51 37.32
C LYS A 156 1.23 4.80 36.51
N ALA A 157 2.10 5.72 36.93
CA ALA A 157 2.38 6.96 36.19
C ALA A 157 3.04 6.67 34.84
N ALA A 158 4.06 5.82 34.80
CA ALA A 158 4.74 5.38 33.58
C ALA A 158 3.75 4.75 32.60
N SER A 159 2.88 3.85 33.07
CA SER A 159 1.83 3.24 32.26
C SER A 159 0.89 4.27 31.63
N LYS A 160 0.53 5.34 32.36
CA LYS A 160 -0.32 6.43 31.85
C LYS A 160 0.39 7.26 30.78
N ILE A 161 1.69 7.55 30.96
CA ILE A 161 2.51 8.26 29.98
C ILE A 161 2.65 7.43 28.70
N GLN A 162 2.97 6.14 28.83
CA GLN A 162 3.08 5.21 27.69
C GLN A 162 1.77 5.10 26.91
N ALA A 163 0.63 4.97 27.60
CA ALA A 163 -0.69 4.93 26.97
C ALA A 163 -1.01 6.24 26.23
N SER A 164 -0.75 7.39 26.88
CA SER A 164 -0.95 8.71 26.27
C SER A 164 -0.08 8.89 25.02
N PHE A 165 1.20 8.52 25.09
CA PHE A 165 2.13 8.59 23.96
C PHE A 165 1.75 7.65 22.83
N ARG A 166 1.33 6.41 23.13
CA ARG A 166 0.82 5.47 22.12
C ARG A 166 -0.38 6.05 21.38
N GLY A 167 -1.31 6.67 22.11
CA GLY A 167 -2.45 7.38 21.54
C GLY A 167 -2.04 8.61 20.73
N HIS A 168 -1.07 9.39 21.21
CA HIS A 168 -0.53 10.54 20.48
C HIS A 168 0.09 10.12 19.15
N LYS A 169 0.88 9.03 19.12
CA LYS A 169 1.48 8.48 17.90
C LYS A 169 0.40 8.10 16.87
N VAL A 170 -0.63 7.37 17.28
CA VAL A 170 -1.76 7.01 16.40
C VAL A 170 -2.47 8.26 15.86
N ARG A 171 -2.77 9.25 16.70
CA ARG A 171 -3.43 10.49 16.26
C ARG A 171 -2.55 11.38 15.39
N ARG A 172 -1.22 11.31 15.52
CA ARG A 172 -0.28 12.00 14.63
C ARG A 172 -0.16 11.34 13.26
N ASP A 173 -0.31 10.02 13.21
CA ASP A 173 -0.20 9.23 11.99
C ASP A 173 -1.54 9.18 11.21
N VAL A 174 -2.67 9.47 11.86
CA VAL A 174 -3.98 9.64 11.21
C VAL A 174 -4.17 11.13 10.81
N PRO A 175 -4.32 11.47 9.51
CA PRO A 175 -4.57 12.84 9.08
C PRO A 175 -5.92 13.33 9.64
N ALA A 176 -5.97 14.58 10.12
CA ALA A 176 -7.10 15.20 10.84
C ALA A 176 -8.38 15.42 10.00
N SER A 177 -8.62 14.64 8.96
CA SER A 177 -9.70 14.84 7.99
C SER A 177 -10.49 13.55 7.73
N THR A 178 -11.18 13.01 8.74
CA THR A 178 -12.39 12.19 8.56
C THR A 178 -13.26 12.28 9.81
N SER A 179 -13.80 13.47 10.11
CA SER A 179 -14.94 13.61 10.99
C SER A 179 -15.89 14.64 10.37
N ASP A 180 -16.57 14.24 9.31
CA ASP A 180 -17.92 14.70 8.93
C ASP A 180 -18.38 13.99 7.66
N SER A 181 -19.28 13.02 7.85
CA SER A 181 -20.40 12.74 6.93
C SER A 181 -21.26 11.61 7.52
N LYS A 182 -22.25 11.97 8.34
CA LYS A 182 -23.51 11.26 8.41
C LYS A 182 -24.64 12.27 8.61
#